data_AF-A0A2V5QAZ9-F1
#
_entry.id   AF-A0A2V5QAZ9-F1
#
_cell.length_a   1.000
_cell.length_b   1.000
_cell.length_c   1.000
_cell.angle_alpha   90.00
_cell.angle_beta   90.00
_cell.angle_gamma   90.00
#
_symmetry.space_group_name_H-M   'P 1'
#
loop_
_entity.id
_entity.type
_entity.pdbx_description
1 polymer ?
#
loop_
_entity_poly.entity_id
_entity_poly.type
_entity_poly.pdbx_seq_one_letter_code
_entity_poly.pdbx_strand_id
1 'polypeptide(L)'
;GRFFIAFPILLMRSIKKHPHQLSIVAAWIVCMQMLDVYLIVLPSLHGSGFHPSIWDLLSLIAIGATLGFVYLRLLPRTSLFPVRDPRLIESLQTVN
;
A
#
# COMPACT_ATOMS: atom_id res chain seq x y z
N GLY A 1 -1.78 10.14 11.08
CA GLY A 1 -1.73 10.96 9.84
C GLY A 1 -2.39 10.33 8.62
N ARG A 2 -3.02 9.14 8.75
CA ARG A 2 -3.62 8.38 7.63
C ARG A 2 -4.70 9.16 6.88
N PHE A 3 -5.61 9.80 7.62
CA PHE A 3 -6.72 10.54 7.03
C PHE A 3 -6.36 12.00 6.75
N PHE A 4 -5.86 12.71 7.76
CA PHE A 4 -5.69 14.17 7.69
C PHE A 4 -4.66 14.66 6.66
N ILE A 5 -3.66 13.82 6.33
CA ILE A 5 -2.62 14.18 5.33
C ILE A 5 -3.00 13.61 3.95
N ALA A 6 -3.40 12.34 3.87
CA ALA A 6 -3.71 11.73 2.58
C ALA A 6 -4.98 12.33 1.94
N PHE A 7 -5.98 12.69 2.74
CA PHE A 7 -7.27 13.20 2.24
C PHE A 7 -7.14 14.52 1.45
N PRO A 8 -6.55 15.61 1.97
CA PRO A 8 -6.41 16.85 1.21
C PRO A 8 -5.49 16.69 0.00
N ILE A 9 -4.44 15.88 0.11
CA ILE A 9 -3.52 15.58 -1.00
C ILE A 9 -4.27 14.84 -2.12
N LEU A 10 -5.13 13.87 -1.78
CA LEU A 10 -5.98 13.18 -2.75
C LEU A 10 -7.18 14.01 -3.22
N LEU A 11 -7.46 15.18 -2.65
CA LEU A 11 -8.52 16.06 -3.15
C LEU A 11 -8.04 16.81 -4.41
N MET A 12 -6.74 17.04 -4.54
CA MET A 12 -6.13 17.74 -5.67
C MET A 12 -6.19 16.89 -6.96
N ARG A 13 -6.88 17.40 -8.00
CA ARG A 13 -7.01 16.70 -9.29
C ARG A 13 -5.66 16.44 -9.98
N SER A 14 -4.69 17.34 -9.80
CA SER A 14 -3.34 17.20 -10.38
C SER A 14 -2.64 15.93 -9.91
N ILE A 15 -2.76 15.60 -8.61
CA ILE A 15 -2.14 14.43 -8.00
C ILE A 15 -2.77 13.12 -8.49
N LYS A 16 -4.06 13.16 -8.84
CA LYS A 16 -4.74 12.00 -9.45
C LYS A 16 -4.34 11.73 -10.89
N LYS A 17 -3.86 12.73 -11.63
CA LYS A 17 -3.38 12.54 -13.01
C LYS A 17 -1.93 12.05 -13.07
N HIS A 18 -1.13 12.22 -12.00
CA HIS A 18 0.27 11.83 -11.99
C HIS A 18 0.49 10.52 -11.20
N PRO A 19 0.78 9.40 -11.88
CA PRO A 19 0.90 8.09 -11.22
C PRO A 19 2.02 8.05 -10.17
N HIS A 20 3.11 8.80 -10.38
CA HIS A 20 4.22 8.88 -9.42
C HIS A 20 3.79 9.54 -8.10
N GLN A 21 3.03 10.64 -8.18
CA GLN A 21 2.53 11.32 -6.98
C GLN A 21 1.51 10.44 -6.24
N LEU A 22 0.63 9.76 -6.98
CA LEU A 22 -0.32 8.82 -6.42
C LEU A 22 0.37 7.66 -5.69
N SER A 23 1.46 7.12 -6.25
CA SER A 23 2.26 6.06 -5.64
C SER A 23 2.88 6.50 -4.31
N ILE A 24 3.43 7.72 -4.24
CA ILE A 24 3.98 8.28 -2.99
C ILE A 24 2.90 8.35 -1.91
N VAL A 25 1.70 8.82 -2.26
CA VAL A 25 0.58 8.92 -1.31
C VAL A 25 0.11 7.54 -0.87
N ALA A 26 0.04 6.57 -1.79
CA ALA A 26 -0.29 5.18 -1.45
C ALA A 26 0.74 4.59 -0.47
N ALA A 27 2.04 4.78 -0.72
CA ALA A 27 3.09 4.35 0.19
C ALA A 27 2.94 5.00 1.57
N TRP A 28 2.66 6.30 1.62
CA TRP A 28 2.40 7.02 2.88
C TRP A 28 1.21 6.44 3.66
N ILE A 29 0.11 6.12 2.98
CA ILE A 29 -1.06 5.50 3.61
C ILE A 29 -0.69 4.14 4.21
N VAL A 30 0.06 3.31 3.49
CA VAL A 30 0.52 2.01 3.99
C VAL A 30 1.42 2.18 5.21
N CYS A 31 2.39 3.10 5.18
CA CYS A 31 3.24 3.39 6.33
C CYS A 31 2.43 3.85 7.56
N MET A 32 1.45 4.73 7.36
CA MET A 32 0.55 5.16 8.44
C MET A 32 -0.31 4.02 8.99
N GLN A 33 -0.77 3.11 8.14
CA GLN A 33 -1.50 1.91 8.57
C GLN A 33 -0.62 0.97 9.41
N MET A 34 0.65 0.80 9.03
CA MET A 34 1.62 0.02 9.82
C MET A 34 1.84 0.64 11.20
N LEU A 35 1.98 1.97 11.25
CA LEU A 35 2.14 2.71 12.50
C LEU A 35 0.89 2.60 13.39
N ASP A 36 -0.31 2.71 12.82
CA ASP A 36 -1.57 2.54 13.57
C ASP A 36 -1.65 1.14 14.18
N VAL A 37 -1.31 0.09 13.42
CA VAL A 37 -1.27 -1.29 13.94
C VAL A 37 -0.23 -1.43 15.04
N TYR A 38 0.96 -0.85 14.85
CA TYR A 38 2.03 -0.89 15.85
C TYR A 38 1.61 -0.24 17.17
N LEU A 39 0.96 0.92 17.13
CA LEU A 39 0.45 1.62 18.31
C LEU A 39 -0.65 0.84 19.05
N ILE A 40 -1.47 0.07 18.34
CA ILE A 40 -2.51 -0.77 18.95
C ILE A 40 -1.89 -2.02 19.60
N VAL A 41 -0.90 -2.62 18.95
CA VAL A 41 -0.26 -3.88 19.38
C VAL A 41 0.71 -3.65 20.54
N LEU A 42 1.50 -2.58 20.52
CA LEU A 42 2.52 -2.31 21.53
C LEU A 42 2.03 -2.32 23.00
N PRO A 43 0.95 -1.61 23.39
CA PRO A 43 0.44 -1.64 24.77
C PRO A 43 -0.10 -3.02 25.19
N SER A 44 -0.49 -3.87 24.22
CA SER A 44 -0.94 -5.23 24.51
C SER A 44 0.22 -6.20 24.81
N LEU A 45 1.43 -5.91 24.31
CA LEU A 45 2.62 -6.73 24.56
C LEU A 45 3.45 -6.26 25.77
N HIS A 46 3.53 -4.95 26.00
CA HIS A 46 4.39 -4.39 27.05
C HIS A 46 3.60 -3.43 27.93
N GLY A 47 3.08 -3.93 29.05
CA GLY A 47 2.31 -3.13 30.02
C GLY A 47 3.12 -2.11 30.83
N SER A 48 4.46 -2.08 30.73
CA SER A 48 5.31 -1.20 31.57
C SER A 48 6.43 -0.43 30.86
N GLY A 49 6.55 -0.46 29.52
CA GLY A 49 7.56 0.37 28.84
C GLY A 49 7.59 0.27 27.32
N PHE A 50 7.92 1.39 26.66
CA PHE A 50 8.09 1.50 25.21
C PHE A 50 9.47 0.92 24.81
N HIS A 51 9.52 -0.35 24.42
CA HIS A 51 10.73 -1.02 23.93
C HIS A 51 10.58 -1.43 22.46
N PRO A 52 10.75 -0.50 21.51
CA PRO A 52 10.79 -0.85 20.10
C PRO A 52 12.00 -1.74 19.84
N SER A 53 11.75 -2.94 19.32
CA SER A 53 12.82 -3.89 19.00
C SER A 53 13.09 -3.94 17.51
N ILE A 54 14.35 -4.21 17.14
CA ILE A 54 14.73 -4.45 15.74
C ILE A 54 13.96 -5.66 15.16
N TRP A 55 13.55 -6.58 16.04
CA TRP A 55 12.78 -7.78 15.68
C TRP A 55 11.37 -7.45 15.20
N ASP A 56 10.75 -6.37 15.70
CA ASP A 56 9.44 -5.91 15.23
C ASP A 56 9.52 -5.48 13.77
N LEU A 57 10.55 -4.72 13.42
CA LEU A 57 10.80 -4.28 12.06
C LEU A 57 11.15 -5.46 11.13
N LEU A 58 11.97 -6.40 11.62
CA LEU A 58 12.35 -7.57 10.84
C LEU A 58 11.15 -8.47 10.55
N SER A 59 10.24 -8.65 11.52
CA SER A 59 9.01 -9.43 11.33
C SER A 59 8.10 -8.80 10.26
N LEU A 60 7.99 -7.46 10.28
CA LEU A 60 7.22 -6.70 9.32
C LEU A 60 7.78 -6.84 7.90
N ILE A 61 9.11 -6.72 7.76
CA ILE A 61 9.82 -6.89 6.49
C ILE A 61 9.69 -8.33 6.00
N ALA A 62 9.82 -9.32 6.88
CA ALA A 62 9.70 -10.72 6.51
C ALA A 62 8.31 -11.04 5.95
N ILE A 63 7.24 -10.56 6.59
CA ILE A 63 5.86 -10.72 6.11
C ILE A 63 5.67 -10.01 4.77
N GLY A 64 6.09 -8.75 4.67
CA GLY A 64 5.95 -7.94 3.45
C GLY A 64 6.73 -8.54 2.26
N ALA A 65 7.97 -8.95 2.48
CA ALA A 65 8.81 -9.57 1.46
C ALA A 65 8.27 -10.93 1.02
N THR A 66 7.78 -11.75 1.96
CA THR A 66 7.18 -13.06 1.63
C THR A 66 5.93 -12.88 0.77
N LEU A 67 5.03 -11.98 1.18
CA LEU A 67 3.80 -11.68 0.42
C LEU A 67 4.14 -11.11 -0.96
N GLY A 68 5.06 -10.15 -1.01
CA GLY A 68 5.54 -9.55 -2.27
C GLY A 68 6.16 -10.59 -3.19
N PHE A 69 6.99 -11.49 -2.66
CA PHE A 69 7.60 -12.57 -3.43
C PHE A 69 6.56 -13.54 -4.00
N VAL A 70 5.59 -13.99 -3.19
CA VAL A 70 4.51 -14.87 -3.65
C VAL A 70 3.67 -14.18 -4.73
N TYR A 71 3.33 -12.91 -4.52
CA TYR A 71 2.57 -12.11 -5.49
C TYR A 71 3.32 -11.96 -6.82
N LEU A 72 4.59 -11.55 -6.79
CA LEU A 72 5.45 -11.42 -7.98
C LEU A 72 5.67 -12.75 -8.70
N ARG A 73 5.70 -13.86 -7.96
CA ARG A 73 5.81 -15.21 -8.54
C ARG A 73 4.51 -15.67 -9.22
N LEU A 74 3.36 -15.23 -8.72
CA LEU A 74 2.05 -15.59 -9.27
C LEU A 74 1.65 -14.71 -10.47
N LEU A 75 2.04 -13.43 -10.47
CA LEU A 75 1.79 -12.46 -11.55
C LEU A 75 2.03 -13.02 -12.98
N PRO A 76 3.17 -13.65 -13.31
CA PRO A 76 3.42 -14.14 -14.67
C PRO A 76 2.61 -15.40 -15.03
N ARG A 77 1.92 -16.03 -14.06
CA ARG A 77 1.08 -17.21 -14.30
C ARG A 77 -0.27 -16.84 -14.91
N THR A 78 -0.62 -15.55 -14.93
CA THR A 78 -1.91 -15.04 -15.40
C THR A 78 -1.70 -13.90 -16.39
N SER A 79 -2.62 -13.75 -17.35
CA SER A 79 -2.61 -12.56 -18.22
C SER A 79 -2.88 -11.31 -17.38
N LEU A 80 -1.93 -10.36 -17.34
CA LEU A 80 -2.09 -9.07 -16.66
C LEU A 80 -3.16 -8.20 -17.31
N PHE A 81 -3.47 -8.48 -18.58
CA PHE A 81 -4.49 -7.80 -19.34
C PHE A 81 -5.73 -8.70 -19.45
N PRO A 82 -6.95 -8.19 -19.24
CA PRO A 82 -8.17 -8.97 -19.38
C PRO A 82 -8.50 -9.19 -20.86
N VAL A 83 -7.81 -10.13 -21.52
CA VAL A 83 -7.86 -10.38 -22.98
C VAL A 83 -9.27 -10.72 -23.51
N ARG A 84 -10.20 -11.15 -22.65
CA ARG A 84 -11.56 -11.55 -23.04
C ARG A 84 -12.65 -10.56 -22.59
N ASP A 85 -12.29 -9.39 -22.10
CA ASP A 85 -13.28 -8.40 -21.68
C ASP A 85 -13.64 -7.45 -22.83
N PRO A 86 -14.92 -7.40 -23.28
CA PRO A 86 -15.34 -6.49 -24.34
C PRO A 86 -15.17 -5.00 -23.98
N ARG A 87 -15.12 -4.64 -22.69
CA ARG A 87 -14.92 -3.26 -22.22
C ARG A 87 -13.48 -2.78 -22.33
N LEU A 88 -12.56 -3.68 -22.69
CA LEU A 88 -11.14 -3.41 -22.80
C LEU A 88 -10.85 -2.37 -23.89
N ILE A 89 -11.54 -2.46 -25.02
CA ILE A 89 -11.39 -1.54 -26.15
C ILE A 89 -11.86 -0.13 -25.75
N GLU A 90 -12.98 -0.04 -25.04
CA GLU A 90 -13.51 1.23 -24.51
C GLU A 90 -12.51 1.88 -23.51
N SER A 91 -11.91 1.07 -22.64
CA SER A 91 -10.91 1.49 -21.65
C SER A 91 -9.60 2.01 -22.29
N LEU A 92 -9.21 1.41 -23.42
CA LEU A 92 -8.03 1.82 -24.20
C LEU A 92 -8.30 3.10 -25.01
N GLN A 93 -9.55 3.31 -25.44
CA GLN A 93 -9.96 4.49 -26.21
C GLN A 93 -10.25 5.72 -25.34
N THR A 94 -10.55 5.53 -24.04
CA THR A 94 -10.64 6.64 -23.09
C THR A 94 -9.27 7.27 -22.84
N VAL A 95 -8.92 8.26 -23.66
CA VAL A 95 -7.77 9.14 -23.45
C VAL A 95 -8.23 10.37 -22.66
N ASN A 96 -7.52 10.70 -21.57
CA ASN A 96 -7.81 11.81 -20.63
C ASN A 96 -6.88 13.01 -20.84
#